data_AF-A0A9P7EJ91-F1
#
_entry.id   AF-A0A9P7EJ91-F1
#
_cell.length_a   1.000
_cell.length_b   1.000
_cell.length_c   1.000
_cell.angle_alpha   90.00
_cell.angle_beta   90.00
_cell.angle_gamma   90.00
#
_symmetry.space_group_name_H-M   'P 1'
#
loop_
_entity.id
_entity.type
_entity.pdbx_description
1 polymer ?
#
loop_
_entity_poly.entity_id
_entity_poly.type
_entity_poly.pdbx_seq_one_letter_code
_entity_poly.pdbx_strand_id
1 'polypeptide(L)'
;MIRAQTVVARTPSALLASLDRFHLQSKRKGDTLLFALSAPSDALSIITSHLKSHFPRHIGCLSSPLPAYRSYIMCAIALLDGIAFRSTIAGRADPQVGRWHAARHSSTQQLPAAQSNVFGEFNGDLGRINWEDIWDRSAMSAQEIPVELRTVRPEDVSSILYFSDKAPEGIAKALKATFPHSHEAGFLASSTPFITGRPVTLFHDGEIYSDGAIGIALQPSLGHTSLTVEFPGLVDLTPDLHITSSEGNLIVTVDHGNPTRLLLAAMYKHGLDSRNVLLKDDEFYVGVMSGGKVERLHRIISGDPSRGTIALGTMSAPPQGSIIRVGLWTSE
;
A
#
# COMPACT_ATOMS: atom_id res chain seq x y z
N MET A 1 23.87 -8.69 -10.35
CA MET A 1 22.74 -9.52 -10.81
C MET A 1 21.84 -9.69 -9.61
N ILE A 2 20.64 -9.11 -9.67
CA ILE A 2 19.61 -9.30 -8.64
C ILE A 2 19.12 -10.74 -8.74
N ARG A 3 18.96 -11.41 -7.60
CA ARG A 3 18.43 -12.76 -7.56
C ARG A 3 17.13 -12.75 -6.79
N ALA A 4 16.04 -13.08 -7.46
CA ALA A 4 14.70 -13.15 -6.87
C ALA A 4 14.03 -14.48 -7.24
N GLN A 5 13.18 -14.98 -6.34
CA GLN A 5 12.40 -16.19 -6.54
C GLN A 5 11.13 -16.13 -5.69
N THR A 6 10.02 -16.67 -6.20
CA THR A 6 8.86 -17.00 -5.37
C THR A 6 8.82 -18.51 -5.18
N VAL A 7 8.79 -18.94 -3.93
CA VAL A 7 8.67 -20.36 -3.54
C VAL A 7 7.24 -20.61 -3.08
N VAL A 8 6.62 -21.66 -3.61
CA VAL A 8 5.33 -22.17 -3.17
C VAL A 8 5.53 -23.59 -2.66
N ALA A 9 5.19 -23.84 -1.41
CA ALA A 9 5.46 -25.11 -0.73
C ALA A 9 4.24 -25.60 0.06
N ARG A 10 4.03 -26.91 0.15
CA ARG A 10 2.96 -27.51 0.96
C ARG A 10 3.35 -27.70 2.44
N THR A 11 4.65 -27.70 2.73
CA THR A 11 5.18 -27.95 4.07
C THR A 11 6.32 -26.99 4.39
N PRO A 12 6.55 -26.67 5.68
CA PRO A 12 7.68 -25.83 6.08
C PRO A 12 9.02 -26.39 5.60
N SER A 13 9.26 -27.70 5.76
CA SER A 13 10.52 -28.35 5.36
C SER A 13 10.82 -28.19 3.86
N ALA A 14 9.81 -28.24 3.00
CA ALA A 14 9.99 -28.03 1.55
C ALA A 14 10.36 -26.57 1.22
N LEU A 15 9.79 -25.61 1.96
CA LEU A 15 10.20 -24.21 1.87
C LEU A 15 11.65 -24.04 2.34
N LEU A 16 12.00 -24.56 3.52
CA LEU A 16 13.35 -24.44 4.09
C LEU A 16 14.42 -25.00 3.15
N ALA A 17 14.20 -26.19 2.58
CA ALA A 17 15.12 -26.78 1.60
C ALA A 17 15.29 -25.90 0.35
N SER A 18 14.26 -25.14 -0.03
CA SER A 18 14.35 -24.18 -1.15
C SER A 18 15.11 -22.92 -0.75
N LEU A 19 14.93 -22.43 0.48
CA LEU A 19 15.70 -21.31 1.04
C LEU A 19 17.19 -21.67 1.20
N ASP A 20 17.51 -22.90 1.60
CA ASP A 20 18.90 -23.37 1.70
C ASP A 20 19.59 -23.39 0.34
N ARG A 21 18.91 -23.93 -0.69
CA ARG A 21 19.42 -23.88 -2.07
C ARG A 21 19.59 -22.45 -2.55
N PHE A 22 18.66 -21.58 -2.20
CA PHE A 22 18.74 -20.16 -2.54
C PHE A 22 19.97 -19.51 -1.87
N HIS A 23 20.19 -19.77 -0.58
CA HIS A 23 21.33 -19.27 0.17
C HIS A 23 22.66 -19.80 -0.36
N LEU A 24 22.80 -21.11 -0.57
CA LEU A 24 24.05 -21.76 -1.03
C LEU A 24 24.52 -21.25 -2.39
N GLN A 25 23.58 -20.88 -3.26
CA GLN A 25 23.89 -20.35 -4.58
C GLN A 25 24.17 -18.83 -4.53
N SER A 26 24.04 -18.17 -3.39
CA SER A 26 24.48 -16.79 -3.20
C SER A 26 25.98 -16.72 -3.01
N LYS A 27 26.67 -15.97 -3.88
CA LYS A 27 28.13 -15.79 -3.83
C LYS A 27 28.57 -14.47 -3.20
N ARG A 28 27.62 -13.58 -2.87
CA ARG A 28 27.92 -12.21 -2.42
C ARG A 28 27.74 -12.09 -0.91
N LYS A 29 28.81 -11.66 -0.24
CA LYS A 29 28.75 -11.24 1.16
C LYS A 29 28.20 -9.81 1.19
N GLY A 30 27.22 -9.56 2.05
CA GLY A 30 26.69 -8.21 2.30
C GLY A 30 25.30 -7.94 1.75
N ASP A 31 24.77 -8.80 0.87
CA ASP A 31 23.41 -8.65 0.33
C ASP A 31 22.37 -8.71 1.47
N THR A 32 21.35 -7.86 1.37
CA THR A 32 20.17 -7.86 2.25
C THR A 32 19.10 -8.75 1.63
N LEU A 33 18.54 -9.66 2.43
CA LEU A 33 17.39 -10.45 2.02
C LEU A 33 16.12 -9.58 2.10
N LEU A 34 15.42 -9.42 0.99
CA LEU A 34 14.04 -8.91 0.94
C LEU A 34 13.09 -10.10 0.88
N PHE A 35 12.05 -10.16 1.73
CA PHE A 35 11.06 -11.23 1.64
C PHE A 35 9.62 -10.81 1.96
N ALA A 36 8.66 -11.51 1.37
CA ALA A 36 7.24 -11.48 1.75
C ALA A 36 6.77 -12.92 2.00
N LEU A 37 6.28 -13.20 3.21
CA LEU A 37 5.95 -14.54 3.67
C LEU A 37 4.45 -14.67 3.94
N SER A 38 3.81 -15.63 3.29
CA SER A 38 2.49 -16.10 3.65
C SER A 38 2.58 -17.53 4.20
N ALA A 39 2.26 -17.70 5.47
CA ALA A 39 2.35 -18.98 6.16
C ALA A 39 1.31 -19.08 7.29
N PRO A 40 0.86 -20.28 7.66
CA PRO A 40 0.03 -20.49 8.83
C PRO A 40 0.83 -20.25 10.13
N SER A 41 0.12 -19.93 11.21
CA SER A 41 0.71 -19.50 12.50
C SER A 41 1.70 -20.52 13.09
N ASP A 42 1.40 -21.81 12.95
CA ASP A 42 2.21 -22.93 13.44
C ASP A 42 3.55 -23.09 12.70
N ALA A 43 3.63 -22.65 11.44
CA ALA A 43 4.85 -22.70 10.64
C ALA A 43 5.75 -21.46 10.80
N LEU A 44 5.21 -20.35 11.29
CA LEU A 44 5.91 -19.05 11.28
C LEU A 44 7.18 -19.03 12.11
N SER A 45 7.18 -19.63 13.31
CA SER A 45 8.35 -19.62 14.19
C SER A 45 9.53 -20.35 13.54
N ILE A 46 9.28 -21.53 12.96
CA ILE A 46 10.29 -22.34 12.30
C ILE A 46 10.87 -21.59 11.09
N ILE A 47 10.02 -21.00 10.26
CA ILE A 47 10.45 -20.30 9.04
C ILE A 47 11.22 -19.01 9.39
N THR A 48 10.72 -18.20 10.32
CA THR A 48 11.37 -16.94 10.69
C THR A 48 12.69 -17.17 11.42
N SER A 49 12.79 -18.18 12.28
CA SER A 49 14.06 -18.60 12.87
C SER A 49 15.07 -19.04 11.81
N HIS A 50 14.63 -19.79 10.79
CA HIS A 50 15.50 -20.22 9.68
C HIS A 50 16.00 -19.02 8.87
N LEU A 51 15.11 -18.10 8.51
CA LEU A 51 15.47 -16.87 7.79
C LEU A 51 16.49 -16.04 8.59
N LYS A 52 16.27 -15.84 9.89
CA LYS A 52 17.18 -15.10 10.77
C LYS A 52 18.55 -15.77 10.87
N SER A 53 18.61 -17.10 10.90
CA SER A 53 19.87 -17.84 10.98
C SER A 53 20.70 -17.77 9.71
N HIS A 54 20.06 -17.84 8.54
CA HIS A 54 20.76 -17.87 7.24
C HIS A 54 21.00 -16.47 6.66
N PHE A 55 20.19 -15.49 7.03
CA PHE A 55 20.23 -14.14 6.49
C PHE A 55 20.23 -13.13 7.63
N PRO A 56 21.41 -12.79 8.19
CA PRO A 56 21.48 -11.86 9.32
C PRO A 56 21.02 -10.45 8.94
N ARG A 57 21.20 -10.05 7.67
CA ARG A 57 20.63 -8.83 7.10
C ARG A 57 19.37 -9.17 6.31
N HIS A 58 18.22 -8.74 6.79
CA HIS A 58 16.96 -9.00 6.14
C HIS A 58 15.90 -7.95 6.44
N ILE A 59 15.05 -7.73 5.45
CA ILE A 59 13.82 -6.97 5.57
C ILE A 59 12.67 -7.81 5.01
N GLY A 60 11.52 -7.79 5.67
CA GLY A 60 10.39 -8.54 5.15
C GLY A 60 9.08 -8.29 5.85
N CYS A 61 8.00 -8.83 5.31
CA CYS A 61 6.69 -8.72 5.93
C CYS A 61 5.93 -10.06 5.87
N LEU A 62 4.90 -10.16 6.70
CA LEU A 62 3.84 -11.15 6.46
C LEU A 62 2.86 -10.62 5.40
N SER A 63 2.55 -11.49 4.44
CA SER A 63 1.65 -11.20 3.32
C SER A 63 0.46 -12.16 3.29
N SER A 64 -0.61 -11.71 2.66
CA SER A 64 -1.79 -12.52 2.38
C SER A 64 -1.44 -13.60 1.36
N PRO A 65 -2.05 -14.79 1.48
CA PRO A 65 -1.84 -15.83 0.50
C PRO A 65 -2.46 -15.40 -0.83
N LEU A 66 -1.83 -15.80 -1.93
CA LEU A 66 -2.45 -15.63 -3.24
C LEU A 66 -3.73 -16.48 -3.32
N PRO A 67 -4.81 -15.99 -3.96
CA PRO A 67 -6.09 -16.71 -4.01
C PRO A 67 -6.00 -18.16 -4.49
N ALA A 68 -5.18 -18.44 -5.52
CA ALA A 68 -4.96 -19.78 -6.05
C ALA A 68 -4.14 -20.71 -5.12
N TYR A 69 -3.50 -20.16 -4.07
CA TYR A 69 -2.52 -20.84 -3.24
C TYR A 69 -2.82 -20.74 -1.74
N ARG A 70 -4.09 -20.53 -1.35
CA ARG A 70 -4.51 -20.36 0.06
C ARG A 70 -4.09 -21.50 1.01
N SER A 71 -3.92 -22.72 0.49
CA SER A 71 -3.48 -23.89 1.27
C SER A 71 -1.96 -24.10 1.26
N TYR A 72 -1.18 -23.19 0.68
CA TYR A 72 0.27 -23.30 0.54
C TYR A 72 0.98 -22.24 1.37
N ILE A 73 2.21 -22.56 1.72
CA ILE A 73 3.18 -21.61 2.25
C ILE A 73 3.85 -20.95 1.05
N MET A 74 3.86 -19.63 1.03
CA MET A 74 4.46 -18.84 -0.04
C MET A 74 5.53 -17.92 0.53
N CYS A 75 6.68 -17.88 -0.13
CA CYS A 75 7.74 -16.95 0.23
C CYS A 75 8.32 -16.36 -1.05
N ALA A 76 8.06 -15.08 -1.27
CA ALA A 76 8.79 -14.29 -2.25
C ALA A 76 10.07 -13.79 -1.60
N ILE A 77 11.21 -14.01 -2.24
CA ILE A 77 12.53 -13.65 -1.72
C ILE A 77 13.37 -12.98 -2.81
N ALA A 78 14.21 -12.03 -2.41
CA ALA A 78 15.24 -11.45 -3.26
C ALA A 78 16.50 -11.13 -2.44
N LEU A 79 17.67 -11.27 -3.05
CA LEU A 79 18.93 -10.74 -2.50
C LEU A 79 19.30 -9.47 -3.25
N LEU A 80 19.42 -8.40 -2.48
CA LEU A 80 19.61 -7.05 -2.97
C LEU A 80 20.79 -6.40 -2.26
N ASP A 81 21.61 -5.71 -3.04
CA ASP A 81 22.67 -4.86 -2.51
C ASP A 81 22.12 -3.44 -2.38
N GLY A 82 22.17 -2.90 -1.17
CA GLY A 82 21.54 -1.63 -0.86
C GLY A 82 21.53 -1.30 0.62
N ILE A 83 20.95 -0.14 0.91
CA ILE A 83 20.86 0.44 2.25
C ILE A 83 19.49 0.10 2.80
N ALA A 84 19.45 -0.87 3.71
CA ALA A 84 18.25 -1.19 4.47
C ALA A 84 17.92 -0.04 5.43
N PHE A 85 16.63 0.24 5.62
CA PHE A 85 16.17 1.31 6.49
C PHE A 85 14.88 0.94 7.22
N ARG A 86 14.65 1.62 8.34
CA ARG A 86 13.36 1.63 9.05
C ARG A 86 12.84 3.06 9.14
N SER A 87 11.55 3.22 8.87
CA SER A 87 10.81 4.46 9.04
C SER A 87 9.77 4.33 10.15
N THR A 88 9.68 5.37 10.98
CA THR A 88 8.58 5.61 11.92
C THR A 88 7.82 6.89 11.57
N ILE A 89 8.01 7.42 10.37
CA ILE A 89 7.34 8.64 9.91
C ILE A 89 5.85 8.34 9.80
N ALA A 90 5.05 9.07 10.58
CA ALA A 90 3.61 8.84 10.64
C ALA A 90 2.96 9.13 9.29
N GLY A 91 2.16 8.19 8.80
CA GLY A 91 1.24 8.42 7.69
C GLY A 91 -0.04 9.12 8.12
N ARG A 92 -1.06 9.05 7.26
CA ARG A 92 -2.36 9.64 7.56
C ARG A 92 -3.08 8.79 8.60
N ALA A 93 -3.76 9.45 9.53
CA ALA A 93 -4.61 8.76 10.49
C ALA A 93 -5.80 8.12 9.76
N ASP A 94 -6.17 6.90 10.16
CA ASP A 94 -7.38 6.25 9.67
C ASP A 94 -8.60 7.15 9.90
N PRO A 95 -9.46 7.36 8.90
CA PRO A 95 -10.71 8.10 9.08
C PRO A 95 -11.61 7.36 10.06
N GLN A 96 -11.74 7.91 11.27
CA GLN A 96 -12.62 7.37 12.30
C GLN A 96 -14.07 7.73 11.98
N VAL A 97 -14.77 6.83 11.28
CA VAL A 97 -16.23 6.92 11.14
C VAL A 97 -16.92 6.31 12.36
N GLY A 98 -17.78 7.10 13.03
CA GLY A 98 -18.64 6.61 14.12
C GLY A 98 -18.28 7.05 15.56
N ARG A 99 -17.34 7.98 15.75
CA ARG A 99 -17.10 8.64 17.07
C ARG A 99 -17.15 10.16 16.98
N TRP A 100 -18.04 10.69 16.14
CA TRP A 100 -18.43 12.09 16.20
C TRP A 100 -19.40 12.25 17.40
N HIS A 101 -18.82 12.59 18.57
CA HIS A 101 -19.47 12.85 19.87
C HIS A 101 -19.94 11.64 20.70
N ALA A 102 -19.03 11.07 21.48
CA ALA A 102 -19.39 10.49 22.77
C ALA A 102 -18.36 10.91 23.82
N ALA A 103 -18.84 11.60 24.86
CA ALA A 103 -18.13 12.02 26.07
C ALA A 103 -17.15 13.21 25.96
N ARG A 104 -17.69 14.42 25.85
CA ARG A 104 -17.29 15.51 26.76
C ARG A 104 -18.47 15.85 27.65
N HIS A 105 -18.79 14.96 28.58
CA HIS A 105 -19.44 15.38 29.81
C HIS A 105 -18.35 15.94 30.74
N SER A 106 -18.48 17.24 30.98
CA SER A 106 -18.00 17.99 32.15
C SER A 106 -17.41 17.17 33.30
N SER A 107 -16.09 17.25 33.46
CA SER A 107 -15.47 17.34 34.78
C SER A 107 -14.13 18.06 34.66
N THR A 108 -14.06 19.21 35.30
CA THR A 108 -12.91 20.08 35.51
C THR A 108 -11.68 19.29 35.95
N GLN A 109 -10.69 19.15 35.08
CA GLN A 109 -9.29 18.88 35.46
C GLN A 109 -8.37 19.55 34.45
N GLN A 110 -7.47 20.37 34.98
CA GLN A 110 -6.56 21.25 34.26
C GLN A 110 -5.63 20.47 33.33
N LEU A 111 -5.64 20.84 32.05
CA LEU A 111 -4.59 20.49 31.08
C LEU A 111 -3.36 21.37 31.34
N PRO A 112 -2.12 20.85 31.28
CA PRO A 112 -0.92 21.67 31.30
C PRO A 112 -0.85 22.54 30.04
N ALA A 113 -0.48 23.80 30.21
CA ALA A 113 -0.35 24.79 29.16
C ALA A 113 0.80 24.43 28.19
N ALA A 114 0.44 23.96 26.99
CA ALA A 114 1.31 24.03 25.82
C ALA A 114 0.48 24.09 24.53
N GLN A 115 0.44 25.30 23.97
CA GLN A 115 0.22 25.61 22.54
C GLN A 115 -1.20 25.44 21.96
N SER A 116 -2.13 26.25 22.47
CA SER A 116 -3.39 26.62 21.80
C SER A 116 -3.25 27.94 21.03
N ASN A 117 -2.40 28.00 20.01
CA ASN A 117 -2.22 29.20 19.16
C ASN A 117 -2.60 28.98 17.68
N VAL A 118 -3.36 27.94 17.33
CA VAL A 118 -3.74 27.66 15.93
C VAL A 118 -5.07 28.31 15.52
N PHE A 119 -5.82 28.92 16.45
CA PHE A 119 -7.14 29.51 16.17
C PHE A 119 -7.23 31.02 16.46
N GLY A 120 -6.10 31.72 16.56
CA GLY A 120 -6.08 33.18 16.63
C GLY A 120 -6.03 33.80 15.25
N GLU A 121 -7.09 34.54 14.89
CA GLU A 121 -7.21 35.41 13.71
C GLU A 121 -7.41 34.74 12.33
N PHE A 122 -8.64 34.32 12.03
CA PHE A 122 -9.14 34.25 10.65
C PHE A 122 -10.48 34.98 10.55
N ASN A 123 -10.43 36.26 10.16
CA ASN A 123 -11.58 37.03 9.67
C ASN A 123 -11.62 36.91 8.13
N GLY A 124 -11.99 35.74 7.61
CA GLY A 124 -12.04 35.48 6.17
C GLY A 124 -13.02 34.35 5.81
N ASP A 125 -13.62 34.49 4.64
CA ASP A 125 -14.70 33.70 4.05
C ASP A 125 -14.45 32.17 4.10
N LEU A 126 -15.32 31.43 4.81
CA LEU A 126 -15.21 29.99 5.10
C LEU A 126 -15.30 29.10 3.84
N GLY A 127 -15.70 29.65 2.69
CA GLY A 127 -15.82 28.93 1.41
C GLY A 127 -14.49 28.73 0.65
N ARG A 128 -13.37 29.23 1.17
CA ARG A 128 -12.06 29.20 0.50
C ARG A 128 -10.97 28.46 1.28
N ILE A 129 -11.36 27.67 2.27
CA ILE A 129 -10.43 26.85 3.05
C ILE A 129 -10.10 25.59 2.24
N ASN A 130 -8.90 25.56 1.68
CA ASN A 130 -8.33 24.36 1.07
C ASN A 130 -7.90 23.40 2.20
N TRP A 131 -8.76 22.44 2.54
CA TRP A 131 -8.55 21.51 3.64
C TRP A 131 -7.31 20.63 3.41
N GLU A 132 -6.96 20.36 2.15
CA GLU A 132 -5.70 19.73 1.77
C GLU A 132 -4.47 20.51 2.27
N ASP A 133 -4.46 21.85 2.17
CA ASP A 133 -3.32 22.68 2.59
C ASP A 133 -3.16 22.72 4.12
N ILE A 134 -4.25 22.61 4.88
CA ILE A 134 -4.20 22.61 6.35
C ILE A 134 -3.62 21.29 6.87
N TRP A 135 -3.96 20.17 6.24
CA TRP A 135 -3.36 18.87 6.57
C TRP A 135 -1.91 18.75 6.08
N ASP A 136 -1.56 19.41 4.97
CA ASP A 136 -0.17 19.46 4.50
C ASP A 136 0.73 20.35 5.38
N ARG A 137 0.20 21.40 6.01
CA ARG A 137 0.97 22.30 6.89
C ARG A 137 1.45 21.65 8.19
N SER A 138 0.73 20.68 8.73
CA SER A 138 1.22 19.86 9.86
C SER A 138 2.42 18.96 9.48
N ALA A 139 2.68 18.77 8.18
CA ALA A 139 3.81 18.01 7.66
C ALA A 139 5.03 18.89 7.30
N MET A 140 5.02 20.18 7.64
CA MET A 140 6.15 21.10 7.43
C MET A 140 7.19 21.10 8.57
N SER A 141 7.11 20.15 9.51
CA SER A 141 8.23 19.85 10.41
C SER A 141 9.39 19.24 9.60
N ALA A 142 10.64 19.61 9.93
CA ALA A 142 11.88 19.20 9.28
C ALA A 142 11.77 17.85 8.54
N GLN A 143 12.11 17.86 7.24
CA GLN A 143 11.99 16.73 6.30
C GLN A 143 12.51 15.43 6.93
N GLU A 144 11.59 14.70 7.55
CA GLU A 144 11.93 13.54 8.35
C GLU A 144 12.19 12.40 7.37
N ILE A 145 13.41 11.87 7.36
CA ILE A 145 13.82 10.73 6.55
C ILE A 145 14.46 9.68 7.47
N PRO A 146 14.32 8.37 7.17
CA PRO A 146 15.03 7.32 7.89
C PRO A 146 16.51 7.64 8.11
N VAL A 147 17.00 7.34 9.31
CA VAL A 147 18.35 7.75 9.75
C VAL A 147 19.44 7.18 8.84
N GLU A 148 19.21 5.98 8.32
CA GLU A 148 20.11 5.25 7.42
C GLU A 148 20.24 5.94 6.06
N LEU A 149 19.24 6.73 5.65
CA LEU A 149 19.21 7.42 4.36
C LEU A 149 19.69 8.87 4.42
N ARG A 150 19.89 9.44 5.62
CA ARG A 150 20.27 10.86 5.80
C ARG A 150 21.60 11.23 5.17
N THR A 151 22.54 10.29 5.09
CA THR A 151 23.88 10.53 4.54
C THR A 151 23.98 10.16 3.06
N VAL A 152 22.90 9.65 2.46
CA VAL A 152 22.88 9.17 1.08
C VAL A 152 22.55 10.34 0.17
N ARG A 153 23.34 10.54 -0.88
CA ARG A 153 23.06 11.59 -1.85
C ARG A 153 21.89 11.17 -2.75
N PRO A 154 20.97 12.08 -3.11
CA PRO A 154 19.81 11.74 -3.92
C PRO A 154 20.16 11.04 -5.25
N GLU A 155 21.24 11.47 -5.89
CA GLU A 155 21.77 10.90 -7.14
C GLU A 155 22.30 9.47 -7.02
N ASP A 156 22.62 9.03 -5.79
CA ASP A 156 23.13 7.68 -5.51
C ASP A 156 22.00 6.67 -5.23
N VAL A 157 20.73 7.05 -5.41
CA VAL A 157 19.58 6.15 -5.24
C VAL A 157 18.80 6.03 -6.54
N SER A 158 18.76 4.81 -7.08
CA SER A 158 18.05 4.50 -8.33
C SER A 158 16.64 3.98 -8.09
N SER A 159 16.44 3.22 -7.02
CA SER A 159 15.14 2.61 -6.72
C SER A 159 14.99 2.34 -5.24
N ILE A 160 13.76 2.36 -4.75
CA ILE A 160 13.43 2.13 -3.35
C ILE A 160 12.30 1.11 -3.29
N LEU A 161 12.52 0.04 -2.53
CA LEU A 161 11.52 -0.99 -2.27
C LEU A 161 11.21 -1.00 -0.78
N TYR A 162 9.93 -0.99 -0.39
CA TYR A 162 9.58 -1.02 1.03
C TYR A 162 8.27 -1.76 1.32
N PHE A 163 8.17 -2.24 2.55
CA PHE A 163 6.94 -2.69 3.18
C PHE A 163 6.49 -1.64 4.19
N SER A 164 5.21 -1.30 4.18
CA SER A 164 4.60 -0.38 5.15
C SER A 164 3.50 -1.08 5.92
N ASP A 165 3.15 -0.51 7.07
CA ASP A 165 1.85 -0.67 7.68
C ASP A 165 0.72 -0.09 6.81
N LYS A 166 -0.44 0.21 7.40
CA LYS A 166 -1.62 0.71 6.68
C LYS A 166 -1.54 2.21 6.32
N ALA A 167 -0.51 2.92 6.76
CA ALA A 167 -0.39 4.37 6.60
C ALA A 167 0.98 4.75 5.97
N PRO A 168 1.20 4.43 4.68
CA PRO A 168 2.49 4.65 4.00
C PRO A 168 2.76 6.12 3.65
N GLU A 169 1.80 7.03 3.83
CA GLU A 169 1.85 8.36 3.20
C GLU A 169 3.02 9.20 3.72
N GLY A 170 3.36 9.04 4.99
CA GLY A 170 4.47 9.77 5.62
C GLY A 170 5.79 9.42 4.98
N ILE A 171 6.09 8.11 4.89
CA ILE A 171 7.32 7.63 4.26
C ILE A 171 7.32 7.91 2.75
N ALA A 172 6.21 7.69 2.03
CA ALA A 172 6.14 7.96 0.59
C ALA A 172 6.41 9.45 0.27
N LYS A 173 5.87 10.37 1.08
CA LYS A 173 6.13 11.81 0.94
C LYS A 173 7.59 12.14 1.21
N ALA A 174 8.18 11.57 2.26
CA ALA A 174 9.59 11.77 2.61
C ALA A 174 10.53 11.26 1.51
N LEU A 175 10.32 10.03 1.04
CA LEU A 175 11.13 9.42 -0.02
C LEU A 175 11.04 10.22 -1.32
N LYS A 176 9.84 10.60 -1.75
CA LYS A 176 9.65 11.42 -2.96
C LYS A 176 10.32 12.79 -2.86
N ALA A 177 10.28 13.40 -1.68
CA ALA A 177 10.89 14.72 -1.46
C ALA A 177 12.42 14.65 -1.41
N THR A 178 13.00 13.56 -0.91
CA THR A 178 14.47 13.41 -0.81
C THR A 178 15.08 12.76 -2.06
N PHE A 179 14.39 11.83 -2.70
CA PHE A 179 14.87 11.08 -3.87
C PHE A 179 13.93 11.25 -5.08
N PRO A 180 13.77 12.48 -5.60
CA PRO A 180 12.76 12.81 -6.62
C PRO A 180 12.94 12.10 -7.97
N HIS A 181 14.13 11.53 -8.21
CA HIS A 181 14.47 10.82 -9.44
C HIS A 181 14.51 9.29 -9.27
N SER A 182 14.30 8.79 -8.06
CA SER A 182 14.29 7.35 -7.81
C SER A 182 12.93 6.73 -8.17
N HIS A 183 12.94 5.47 -8.59
CA HIS A 183 11.72 4.67 -8.75
C HIS A 183 11.32 4.08 -7.40
N GLU A 184 10.06 4.23 -7.01
CA GLU A 184 9.57 3.76 -5.71
C GLU A 184 8.52 2.66 -5.89
N ALA A 185 8.68 1.55 -5.16
CA ALA A 185 7.69 0.49 -5.07
C ALA A 185 7.42 0.14 -3.59
N GLY A 186 6.20 0.45 -3.15
CA GLY A 186 5.73 0.19 -1.79
C GLY A 186 4.71 -0.94 -1.73
N PHE A 187 4.79 -1.75 -0.69
CA PHE A 187 3.86 -2.84 -0.42
C PHE A 187 3.23 -2.68 0.97
N LEU A 188 1.90 -2.72 1.05
CA LEU A 188 1.22 -2.73 2.34
C LEU A 188 1.29 -4.14 2.93
N ALA A 189 1.88 -4.26 4.12
CA ALA A 189 1.92 -5.51 4.85
C ALA A 189 0.51 -5.94 5.24
N SER A 190 0.29 -7.26 5.21
CA SER A 190 -1.03 -7.81 5.51
C SER A 190 -1.36 -7.71 6.99
N SER A 191 -2.66 -7.66 7.29
CA SER A 191 -3.09 -7.57 8.67
C SER A 191 -2.89 -8.90 9.39
N THR A 192 -2.24 -8.87 10.56
CA THR A 192 -1.87 -10.08 11.31
C THR A 192 -2.44 -10.21 12.74
N PRO A 193 -3.55 -9.56 13.14
CA PRO A 193 -3.98 -9.57 14.54
C PRO A 193 -4.34 -10.98 15.02
N PHE A 194 -4.87 -11.82 14.13
CA PHE A 194 -5.27 -13.20 14.46
C PHE A 194 -4.13 -14.22 14.34
N ILE A 195 -2.98 -13.82 13.79
CA ILE A 195 -1.84 -14.72 13.55
C ILE A 195 -0.71 -14.43 14.53
N THR A 196 -0.40 -13.15 14.75
CA THR A 196 0.73 -12.69 15.59
C THR A 196 0.30 -11.76 16.72
N GLY A 197 -1.00 -11.40 16.81
CA GLY A 197 -1.48 -10.39 17.77
C GLY A 197 -1.15 -8.95 17.38
N ARG A 198 -0.52 -8.73 16.22
CA ARG A 198 -0.05 -7.40 15.77
C ARG A 198 -0.88 -6.88 14.58
N PRO A 199 -1.12 -5.57 14.46
CA PRO A 199 -1.83 -4.98 13.32
C PRO A 199 -1.26 -5.43 11.97
N VAL A 200 0.06 -5.35 11.83
CA VAL A 200 0.90 -5.91 10.76
C VAL A 200 2.15 -6.54 11.37
N THR A 201 2.89 -7.33 10.59
CA THR A 201 4.17 -7.92 11.03
C THR A 201 5.25 -7.62 10.01
N LEU A 202 6.20 -6.77 10.42
CA LEU A 202 7.38 -6.35 9.65
C LEU A 202 8.64 -6.90 10.32
N PHE A 203 9.63 -7.30 9.53
CA PHE A 203 10.91 -7.87 9.98
C PHE A 203 12.05 -6.98 9.50
N HIS A 204 12.95 -6.59 10.40
CA HIS A 204 14.16 -5.86 10.03
C HIS A 204 15.32 -6.32 10.91
N ASP A 205 16.30 -6.97 10.28
CA ASP A 205 17.54 -7.49 10.89
C ASP A 205 17.32 -8.29 12.18
N GLY A 206 16.28 -9.12 12.17
CA GLY A 206 15.96 -10.05 13.27
C GLY A 206 15.02 -9.49 14.32
N GLU A 207 14.63 -8.22 14.21
CA GLU A 207 13.62 -7.56 15.03
C GLU A 207 12.25 -7.54 14.33
N ILE A 208 11.17 -7.49 15.12
CA ILE A 208 9.78 -7.53 14.63
C ILE A 208 9.07 -6.23 15.01
N TYR A 209 8.48 -5.58 14.01
CA TYR A 209 7.75 -4.31 14.15
C TYR A 209 6.27 -4.47 13.79
N SER A 210 5.43 -3.62 14.40
CA SER A 210 3.97 -3.63 14.27
C SER A 210 3.41 -2.39 13.57
N ASP A 211 4.28 -1.45 13.23
CA ASP A 211 4.00 -0.13 12.68
C ASP A 211 5.17 0.37 11.82
N GLY A 212 4.92 1.44 11.09
CA GLY A 212 5.89 2.15 10.27
C GLY A 212 6.17 1.44 8.95
N ALA A 213 7.37 1.67 8.42
CA ALA A 213 7.82 1.05 7.19
C ALA A 213 9.26 0.55 7.30
N ILE A 214 9.60 -0.44 6.49
CA ILE A 214 10.94 -1.00 6.37
C ILE A 214 11.24 -1.17 4.88
N GLY A 215 12.47 -0.92 4.46
CA GLY A 215 12.77 -0.97 3.05
C GLY A 215 14.25 -1.02 2.74
N ILE A 216 14.56 -0.98 1.46
CA ILE A 216 15.90 -0.94 0.93
C ILE A 216 16.00 0.10 -0.19
N ALA A 217 16.99 0.98 -0.08
CA ALA A 217 17.38 1.88 -1.15
C ALA A 217 18.49 1.23 -1.98
N LEU A 218 18.26 1.12 -3.29
CA LEU A 218 19.16 0.50 -4.26
C LEU A 218 19.98 1.57 -4.97
N GLN A 219 21.29 1.37 -4.99
CA GLN A 219 22.19 2.27 -5.69
C GLN A 219 22.15 2.04 -7.22
N PRO A 220 22.39 3.08 -8.04
CA PRO A 220 22.48 2.95 -9.48
C PRO A 220 23.47 1.85 -9.86
N SER A 221 22.95 0.80 -10.51
CA SER A 221 23.81 -0.08 -11.31
C SER A 221 24.14 0.63 -12.63
N LEU A 222 25.14 0.16 -13.37
CA LEU A 222 25.66 0.77 -14.62
C LEU A 222 24.62 0.96 -15.76
N GLY A 223 23.32 0.68 -15.53
CA GLY A 223 22.23 0.85 -16.48
C GLY A 223 21.10 1.72 -15.94
N HIS A 224 20.39 2.39 -16.87
CA HIS A 224 19.17 3.12 -16.56
C HIS A 224 18.08 2.17 -16.07
N THR A 225 17.55 2.41 -14.88
CA THR A 225 16.40 1.65 -14.36
C THR A 225 15.12 2.26 -14.93
N SER A 226 14.20 1.41 -15.41
CA SER A 226 12.86 1.81 -15.80
C SER A 226 11.83 1.07 -14.96
N LEU A 227 10.78 1.78 -14.55
CA LEU A 227 9.63 1.21 -13.86
C LEU A 227 8.48 1.11 -14.86
N THR A 228 7.95 -0.09 -15.04
CA THR A 228 6.75 -0.33 -15.82
C THR A 228 5.73 -1.01 -14.92
N VAL A 229 4.51 -0.47 -14.89
CA VAL A 229 3.38 -1.02 -14.14
C VAL A 229 2.34 -1.48 -15.16
N GLU A 230 1.91 -2.73 -15.04
CA GLU A 230 0.91 -3.34 -15.92
C GLU A 230 -0.15 -4.05 -15.08
N PHE A 231 -1.36 -4.10 -15.62
CA PHE A 231 -2.51 -4.76 -15.00
C PHE A 231 -3.08 -5.80 -15.96
N PRO A 232 -2.33 -6.89 -16.26
CA PRO A 232 -2.70 -7.83 -17.32
C PRO A 232 -4.02 -8.56 -17.04
N GLY A 233 -4.38 -8.75 -15.77
CA GLY A 233 -5.65 -9.37 -15.38
C GLY A 233 -6.83 -8.40 -15.32
N LEU A 234 -6.65 -7.11 -15.64
CA LEU A 234 -7.73 -6.14 -15.61
C LEU A 234 -8.46 -6.12 -16.95
N VAL A 235 -9.74 -6.49 -16.92
CA VAL A 235 -10.62 -6.45 -18.08
C VAL A 235 -11.51 -5.21 -17.98
N ASP A 236 -11.37 -4.29 -18.94
CA ASP A 236 -12.18 -3.07 -19.02
C ASP A 236 -13.67 -3.41 -19.26
N LEU A 237 -14.54 -2.98 -18.36
CA LEU A 237 -15.99 -3.11 -18.47
C LEU A 237 -16.63 -1.91 -19.15
N THR A 238 -16.04 -0.73 -18.99
CA THR A 238 -16.55 0.56 -19.51
C THR A 238 -15.56 1.18 -20.50
N PRO A 239 -16.04 2.06 -21.41
CA PRO A 239 -15.16 3.01 -22.09
C PRO A 239 -14.57 4.02 -21.10
N ASP A 240 -13.79 4.98 -21.62
CA ASP A 240 -13.34 6.15 -20.87
C ASP A 240 -14.56 6.95 -20.36
N LEU A 241 -14.56 7.26 -19.07
CA LEU A 241 -15.59 8.03 -18.40
C LEU A 241 -14.95 9.20 -17.63
N HIS A 242 -15.64 10.35 -17.54
CA HIS A 242 -15.12 11.52 -16.83
C HIS A 242 -15.74 11.64 -15.44
N ILE A 243 -14.91 11.77 -14.41
CA ILE A 243 -15.41 12.11 -13.07
C ILE A 243 -15.92 13.55 -13.10
N THR A 244 -17.22 13.74 -12.87
CA THR A 244 -17.84 15.06 -12.78
C THR A 244 -17.98 15.56 -11.35
N SER A 245 -17.94 14.66 -10.35
CA SER A 245 -17.85 15.02 -8.93
C SER A 245 -17.34 13.86 -8.08
N SER A 246 -16.49 14.17 -7.10
CA SER A 246 -16.00 13.25 -6.08
C SER A 246 -15.93 13.93 -4.71
N GLU A 247 -16.08 13.15 -3.64
CA GLU A 247 -16.04 13.62 -2.25
C GLU A 247 -15.39 12.55 -1.37
N GLY A 248 -14.29 12.89 -0.68
CA GLY A 248 -13.52 11.92 0.09
C GLY A 248 -13.11 10.73 -0.78
N ASN A 249 -13.43 9.51 -0.36
CA ASN A 249 -13.20 8.28 -1.12
C ASN A 249 -14.34 7.88 -2.07
N LEU A 250 -15.32 8.77 -2.27
CA LEU A 250 -16.51 8.51 -3.07
C LEU A 250 -16.41 9.15 -4.45
N ILE A 251 -16.74 8.38 -5.49
CA ILE A 251 -17.12 8.91 -6.80
C ILE A 251 -18.62 9.17 -6.76
N VAL A 252 -19.00 10.43 -6.90
CA VAL A 252 -20.40 10.87 -6.74
C VAL A 252 -21.10 10.90 -8.10
N THR A 253 -20.46 11.47 -9.12
CA THR A 253 -21.00 11.50 -10.48
C THR A 253 -19.93 11.26 -11.53
N VAL A 254 -20.32 10.60 -12.62
CA VAL A 254 -19.47 10.29 -13.77
C VAL A 254 -20.25 10.60 -15.04
N ASP A 255 -19.67 11.39 -15.96
CA ASP A 255 -20.33 11.94 -17.14
C ASP A 255 -21.72 12.54 -16.82
N HIS A 256 -21.84 13.23 -15.68
CA HIS A 256 -23.08 13.78 -15.13
C HIS A 256 -24.15 12.73 -14.77
N GLY A 257 -23.80 11.44 -14.78
CA GLY A 257 -24.66 10.31 -14.46
C GLY A 257 -24.33 9.64 -13.13
N ASN A 258 -25.14 8.63 -12.80
CA ASN A 258 -25.02 7.79 -11.60
C ASN A 258 -23.99 6.67 -11.85
N PRO A 259 -22.80 6.71 -11.22
CA PRO A 259 -21.74 5.72 -11.45
C PRO A 259 -22.15 4.28 -11.10
N THR A 260 -22.96 4.08 -10.05
CA THR A 260 -23.39 2.72 -9.68
C THR A 260 -24.29 2.10 -10.75
N ARG A 261 -25.21 2.88 -11.34
CA ARG A 261 -26.06 2.40 -12.45
C ARG A 261 -25.23 2.12 -13.70
N LEU A 262 -24.22 2.94 -13.98
CA LEU A 262 -23.28 2.72 -15.10
C LEU A 262 -22.52 1.40 -14.92
N LEU A 263 -21.99 1.14 -13.72
CA LEU A 263 -21.34 -0.12 -13.39
C LEU A 263 -22.28 -1.31 -13.57
N LEU A 264 -23.49 -1.26 -12.99
CA LEU A 264 -24.47 -2.33 -13.15
C LEU A 264 -24.81 -2.59 -14.63
N ALA A 265 -25.04 -1.53 -15.41
CA ALA A 265 -25.29 -1.64 -16.85
C ALA A 265 -24.12 -2.29 -17.60
N ALA A 266 -22.88 -1.94 -17.25
CA ALA A 266 -21.69 -2.55 -17.82
C ALA A 266 -21.60 -4.05 -17.44
N MET A 267 -21.88 -4.40 -16.19
CA MET A 267 -21.91 -5.80 -15.74
C MET A 267 -22.93 -6.64 -16.51
N TYR A 268 -24.16 -6.11 -16.71
CA TYR A 268 -25.19 -6.79 -17.51
C TYR A 268 -24.73 -7.01 -18.95
N LYS A 269 -24.13 -5.98 -19.57
CA LYS A 269 -23.62 -6.06 -20.95
C LYS A 269 -22.53 -7.13 -21.11
N HIS A 270 -21.71 -7.33 -20.08
CA HIS A 270 -20.66 -8.36 -20.04
C HIS A 270 -21.15 -9.73 -19.58
N GLY A 271 -22.47 -9.92 -19.40
CA GLY A 271 -23.06 -11.22 -19.06
C GLY A 271 -22.72 -11.70 -17.65
N LEU A 272 -22.33 -10.80 -16.74
CA LEU A 272 -21.96 -11.13 -15.36
C LEU A 272 -23.18 -11.41 -14.47
N ASP A 273 -24.39 -11.05 -14.91
CA ASP A 273 -25.65 -11.23 -14.19
C ASP A 273 -26.19 -12.68 -14.24
N SER A 274 -25.92 -13.43 -15.31
CA SER A 274 -26.48 -14.79 -15.50
C SER A 274 -25.77 -15.86 -14.66
N ARG A 275 -24.66 -15.52 -14.00
CA ARG A 275 -23.90 -16.43 -13.14
C ARG A 275 -24.22 -16.11 -11.69
N ASN A 276 -25.33 -16.65 -11.18
CA ASN A 276 -25.78 -16.63 -9.77
C ASN A 276 -24.75 -17.14 -8.72
N VAL A 277 -23.49 -17.35 -9.11
CA VAL A 277 -22.38 -17.88 -8.31
C VAL A 277 -21.22 -16.87 -8.17
N LEU A 278 -21.18 -15.75 -8.93
CA LEU A 278 -19.97 -14.90 -9.05
C LEU A 278 -19.99 -13.53 -8.34
N LEU A 279 -21.15 -13.02 -7.90
CA LEU A 279 -21.21 -11.68 -7.29
C LEU A 279 -20.52 -11.53 -5.93
N LYS A 280 -20.11 -12.64 -5.28
CA LYS A 280 -19.53 -12.58 -3.92
C LYS A 280 -18.00 -12.49 -3.91
N ASP A 281 -17.33 -12.99 -4.96
CA ASP A 281 -15.88 -13.11 -5.00
C ASP A 281 -15.21 -12.28 -6.11
N ASP A 282 -15.99 -11.67 -7.02
CA ASP A 282 -15.47 -10.81 -8.08
C ASP A 282 -15.02 -9.44 -7.54
N GLU A 283 -13.77 -9.06 -7.81
CA GLU A 283 -13.20 -7.77 -7.41
C GLU A 283 -13.25 -6.77 -8.57
N PHE A 284 -13.99 -5.67 -8.38
CA PHE A 284 -14.11 -4.58 -9.35
C PHE A 284 -13.16 -3.43 -9.00
N TYR A 285 -12.68 -2.74 -10.04
CA TYR A 285 -11.69 -1.68 -9.90
C TYR A 285 -12.01 -0.47 -10.78
N VAL A 286 -11.54 0.69 -10.34
CA VAL A 286 -11.48 1.94 -11.11
C VAL A 286 -10.03 2.19 -11.49
N GLY A 287 -9.73 2.10 -12.79
CA GLY A 287 -8.46 2.51 -13.37
C GLY A 287 -8.50 3.99 -13.76
N VAL A 288 -7.58 4.80 -13.24
CA VAL A 288 -7.37 6.19 -13.66
C VAL A 288 -6.46 6.20 -14.88
N MET A 289 -6.91 6.84 -15.94
CA MET A 289 -6.26 6.82 -17.25
C MET A 289 -5.31 8.00 -17.41
N SER A 290 -4.13 7.72 -17.96
CA SER A 290 -3.15 8.73 -18.40
C SER A 290 -2.43 8.23 -19.64
N GLY A 291 -2.45 9.02 -20.72
CA GLY A 291 -1.85 8.61 -22.01
C GLY A 291 -2.40 7.31 -22.58
N GLY A 292 -3.68 6.99 -22.33
CA GLY A 292 -4.34 5.76 -22.80
C GLY A 292 -4.00 4.49 -22.01
N LYS A 293 -3.24 4.60 -20.91
CA LYS A 293 -2.91 3.49 -20.00
C LYS A 293 -3.46 3.74 -18.60
N VAL A 294 -3.70 2.66 -17.85
CA VAL A 294 -4.06 2.75 -16.43
C VAL A 294 -2.82 3.15 -15.65
N GLU A 295 -2.86 4.33 -15.03
CA GLU A 295 -1.77 4.86 -14.19
C GLU A 295 -1.98 4.47 -12.72
N ARG A 296 -3.23 4.50 -12.26
CA ARG A 296 -3.61 4.18 -10.88
C ARG A 296 -4.83 3.26 -10.89
N LEU A 297 -4.83 2.27 -10.00
CA LEU A 297 -5.93 1.32 -9.87
C LEU A 297 -6.50 1.38 -8.45
N HIS A 298 -7.81 1.61 -8.34
CA HIS A 298 -8.52 1.70 -7.07
C HIS A 298 -9.54 0.58 -6.97
N ARG A 299 -9.48 -0.22 -5.91
CA ARG A 299 -10.52 -1.24 -5.67
C ARG A 299 -11.84 -0.58 -5.30
N ILE A 300 -12.94 -1.04 -5.88
CA ILE A 300 -14.29 -0.69 -5.46
C ILE A 300 -14.64 -1.52 -4.23
N ILE A 301 -15.01 -0.85 -3.12
CA ILE A 301 -15.36 -1.52 -1.86
C ILE A 301 -16.87 -1.59 -1.64
N SER A 302 -17.62 -0.64 -2.19
CA SER A 302 -19.07 -0.64 -2.13
C SER A 302 -19.65 0.30 -3.20
N GLY A 303 -20.93 0.11 -3.50
CA GLY A 303 -21.71 1.01 -4.32
C GLY A 303 -23.17 0.96 -3.86
N ASP A 304 -23.82 2.12 -3.81
CA ASP A 304 -25.23 2.23 -3.46
C ASP A 304 -26.01 2.62 -4.72
N PRO A 305 -26.85 1.73 -5.31
CA PRO A 305 -27.64 2.07 -6.50
C PRO A 305 -28.68 3.17 -6.25
N SER A 306 -29.14 3.32 -5.00
CA SER A 306 -30.14 4.29 -4.59
C SER A 306 -29.54 5.68 -4.39
N ARG A 307 -28.37 5.78 -3.73
CA ARG A 307 -27.62 7.04 -3.57
C ARG A 307 -26.77 7.37 -4.79
N GLY A 308 -26.46 6.37 -5.61
CA GLY A 308 -25.76 6.50 -6.87
C GLY A 308 -24.26 6.69 -6.76
N THR A 309 -23.64 6.42 -5.61
CA THR A 309 -22.21 6.64 -5.38
C THR A 309 -21.43 5.32 -5.35
N ILE A 310 -20.16 5.39 -5.77
CA ILE A 310 -19.19 4.29 -5.67
C ILE A 310 -18.13 4.69 -4.65
N ALA A 311 -17.86 3.82 -3.67
CA ALA A 311 -16.80 4.00 -2.70
C ALA A 311 -15.56 3.21 -3.10
N LEU A 312 -14.40 3.85 -2.98
CA LEU A 312 -13.09 3.26 -3.26
C LEU A 312 -12.40 2.84 -1.97
N GLY A 313 -11.56 1.82 -2.06
CA GLY A 313 -10.72 1.32 -0.96
C GLY A 313 -9.53 2.21 -0.62
N THR A 314 -9.42 3.38 -1.26
CA THR A 314 -8.44 4.42 -0.95
C THR A 314 -9.06 5.54 -0.12
N MET A 315 -8.24 6.40 0.46
CA MET A 315 -8.73 7.53 1.29
C MET A 315 -9.31 8.68 0.47
N SER A 316 -8.87 8.83 -0.78
CA SER A 316 -9.43 9.80 -1.72
C SER A 316 -9.78 9.12 -3.04
N ALA A 317 -10.86 9.61 -3.65
CA ALA A 317 -11.21 9.31 -5.02
C ALA A 317 -10.42 10.21 -5.99
N PRO A 318 -10.28 9.81 -7.26
CA PRO A 318 -9.65 10.68 -8.24
C PRO A 318 -10.44 12.00 -8.36
N PRO A 319 -9.74 13.13 -8.58
CA PRO A 319 -10.37 14.44 -8.61
C PRO A 319 -11.30 14.59 -9.82
N GLN A 320 -12.22 15.55 -9.75
CA GLN A 320 -13.04 15.97 -10.88
C GLN A 320 -12.17 16.26 -12.12
N GLY A 321 -12.64 15.82 -13.29
CA GLY A 321 -11.92 15.91 -14.56
C GLY A 321 -11.01 14.72 -14.86
N SER A 322 -10.77 13.83 -13.90
CA SER A 322 -10.04 12.58 -14.15
C SER A 322 -10.81 11.69 -15.13
N ILE A 323 -10.08 11.07 -16.06
CA ILE A 323 -10.60 10.04 -16.95
C ILE A 323 -10.40 8.69 -16.28
N ILE A 324 -11.44 7.86 -16.25
CA ILE A 324 -11.41 6.54 -15.63
C ILE A 324 -11.99 5.46 -16.54
N ARG A 325 -11.62 4.20 -16.26
CA ARG A 325 -12.34 3.00 -16.68
C ARG A 325 -12.67 2.15 -15.49
N VAL A 326 -13.82 1.49 -15.55
CA VAL A 326 -14.18 0.46 -14.57
C VAL A 326 -13.84 -0.89 -15.18
N GLY A 327 -13.15 -1.73 -14.40
CA GLY A 327 -12.72 -3.05 -14.84
C GLY A 327 -12.97 -4.13 -13.80
N LEU A 328 -12.95 -5.37 -14.27
CA LEU A 328 -13.01 -6.58 -13.45
C LEU A 328 -11.62 -7.22 -13.43
N TRP A 329 -11.16 -7.66 -12.26
CA TRP A 329 -9.94 -8.46 -12.20
C TRP A 329 -10.25 -9.93 -12.46
N THR A 330 -9.64 -10.50 -13.49
CA THR A 330 -9.75 -11.92 -13.83
C THR A 330 -8.45 -12.64 -13.51
N SER A 331 -8.54 -13.67 -12.67
CA SER A 331 -7.46 -14.63 -12.47
C SER A 331 -7.50 -15.68 -13.59
N GLU A 332 -6.90 -15.38 -14.75
CA GLU A 332 -6.51 -16.45 -15.69
C GLU A 332 -5.26 -17.18 -15.20
#